data_AF-A0A926UVE8-F1
#
_entry.id   AF-A0A926UVE8-F1
#
_cell.length_a   1.000
_cell.length_b   1.000
_cell.length_c   1.000
_cell.angle_alpha   90.00
_cell.angle_beta   90.00
_cell.angle_gamma   90.00
#
_symmetry.space_group_name_H-M   'P 1'
#
loop_
_entity.id
_entity.type
_entity.pdbx_description
1 polymer ?
#
loop_
_entity_poly.entity_id
_entity_poly.type
_entity_poly.pdbx_seq_one_letter_code
_entity_poly.pdbx_strand_id
1 'polypeptide(L)' 'MKLDRIIVNPKRMNGQPCIRNLRITVRRLMELLAIYSISIHF' A
#
# COMPACT_ATOMS: atom_id res chain seq x y z
N MET A 1 -6.24 17.02 -0.85
CA MET A 1 -5.09 16.09 -0.69
C MET A 1 -5.21 14.99 -1.74
N LYS A 2 -4.17 14.73 -2.54
CA LYS A 2 -4.22 13.78 -3.66
C LYS A 2 -3.21 12.65 -3.45
N LEU A 3 -3.64 11.40 -3.71
CA LEU A 3 -2.83 10.20 -3.51
C LEU A 3 -2.08 9.80 -4.80
N ASP A 4 -1.27 10.72 -5.36
CA ASP A 4 -0.61 10.52 -6.67
C ASP A 4 0.33 9.31 -6.71
N ARG A 5 0.75 8.79 -5.56
CA ARG A 5 1.62 7.61 -5.47
C ARG A 5 0.88 6.29 -5.63
N ILE A 6 -0.45 6.26 -5.64
CA ILE A 6 -1.22 5.02 -5.81
C ILE A 6 -1.53 4.83 -7.31
N ILE A 7 -1.24 3.65 -7.84
CA ILE A 7 -1.54 3.25 -9.22
C ILE A 7 -2.40 1.99 -9.24
N VAL A 8 -3.29 1.88 -10.23
CA VAL A 8 -4.08 0.68 -10.50
C VAL A 8 -3.74 0.19 -11.91
N ASN A 9 -3.25 -1.04 -12.03
CA ASN A 9 -2.95 -1.66 -13.32
C ASN A 9 -3.56 -3.07 -13.35
N PRO A 10 -4.59 -3.34 -14.17
CA PRO A 10 -5.28 -4.63 -14.21
C PRO A 10 -4.37 -5.80 -14.56
N LYS A 11 -3.24 -5.56 -15.25
CA LYS A 11 -2.27 -6.59 -15.64
C LYS A 11 -1.20 -6.88 -14.57
N ARG A 12 -1.23 -6.18 -13.43
CA ARG A 12 -0.23 -6.33 -12.35
C ARG A 12 -0.92 -6.49 -11.00
N MET A 13 -0.32 -7.28 -10.12
CA MET A 13 -0.80 -7.46 -8.73
C MET A 13 -2.31 -7.78 -8.64
N ASN A 14 -2.81 -8.57 -9.59
CA ASN A 14 -4.23 -8.94 -9.72
C ASN A 14 -5.19 -7.74 -9.82
N GLY A 15 -4.74 -6.63 -10.43
CA GLY A 15 -5.52 -5.40 -10.55
C GLY A 15 -5.67 -4.59 -9.26
N GLN A 16 -4.98 -4.97 -8.19
CA GLN A 16 -5.07 -4.25 -6.92
C GLN A 16 -4.33 -2.90 -6.98
N PRO A 17 -4.78 -1.91 -6.20
CA PRO A 17 -4.04 -0.66 -6.02
C PRO A 17 -2.66 -0.91 -5.43
N CYS A 18 -1.63 -0.33 -6.04
CA CYS A 18 -0.23 -0.50 -5.66
C CYS A 18 0.46 0.85 -5.51
N ILE A 19 1.55 0.88 -4.74
CA ILE A 19 2.41 2.07 -4.68
C ILE A 19 3.26 2.14 -5.95
N ARG A 20 3.30 3.33 -6.57
CA ARG A 20 4.06 3.63 -7.79
C ARG A 20 5.51 3.19 -7.63
N ASN A 21 6.04 2.53 -8.66
CA ASN A 21 7.40 2.00 -8.73
C ASN A 21 7.74 0.91 -7.69
N LEU A 22 6.75 0.44 -6.92
CA LEU A 22 6.91 -0.64 -5.95
C LEU A 22 6.00 -1.83 -6.30
N ARG A 23 6.33 -3.02 -5.82
CA ARG A 23 5.49 -4.24 -5.91
C ARG A 23 4.75 -4.51 -4.60
N ILE A 24 4.23 -3.45 -3.97
CA ILE A 24 3.44 -3.53 -2.74
C ILE A 24 2.04 -2.98 -2.98
N THR A 25 1.03 -3.74 -2.57
CA THR A 25 -0.36 -3.29 -2.64
C THR A 25 -0.63 -2.29 -1.51
N VAL A 26 -1.59 -1.39 -1.73
CA VAL A 26 -2.01 -0.42 -0.68
C VAL A 26 -2.49 -1.15 0.56
N ARG A 27 -3.21 -2.28 0.39
CA ARG A 27 -3.63 -3.13 1.51
C ARG A 27 -2.45 -3.61 2.34
N ARG A 28 -1.44 -4.19 1.69
CA ARG A 28 -0.25 -4.72 2.38
C ARG A 28 0.52 -3.63 3.11
N LEU A 29 0.64 -2.45 2.50
CA LEU A 29 1.25 -1.29 3.14
C LEU A 29 0.47 -0.88 4.41
N MET A 30 -0.86 -0.80 4.34
CA MET A 30 -1.68 -0.44 5.49
C MET A 30 -1.58 -1.48 6.61
N GLU A 31 -1.56 -2.78 6.29
CA GLU A 31 -1.32 -3.84 7.27
C GLU A 31 0.02 -3.67 8.00
N LEU A 32 1.10 -3.38 7.26
CA LEU A 32 2.42 -3.12 7.84
C LEU A 32 2.44 -1.85 8.70
N LEU A 33 1.81 -0.78 8.25
CA LEU A 33 1.70 0.47 9.00
C LEU A 33 0.89 0.27 10.29
N ALA A 34 -0.17 -0.52 10.24
CA ALA A 34 -0.96 -0.87 11.42
C ALA A 34 -0.11 -1.63 12.44
N ILE A 35 0.66 -2.64 12.00
CA ILE A 35 1.59 -3.38 12.88
C ILE A 35 2.63 -2.43 13.49
N TYR A 36 3.28 -1.61 12.67
CA TYR A 36 4.32 -0.71 13.15
C TYR A 36 3.76 0.35 14.11
N SER A 37 2.63 0.96 13.78
CA SER A 37 1.97 1.93 14.65
C SER A 37 1.56 1.30 15.97
N ILE A 38 0.98 0.09 15.95
CA ILE A 38 0.64 -0.66 17.16
C ILE A 38 1.89 -0.88 18.03
N SER A 39 3.02 -1.32 17.44
CA SER A 39 4.26 -1.55 18.20
C SER A 39 4.91 -0.31 18.81
N ILE A 40 4.68 0.90 18.27
CA ILE A 40 5.30 2.14 18.80
C ILE A 40 4.46 2.76 19.94
N HIS A 41 3.23 2.30 20.13
CA HIS A 41 2.33 2.80 21.17
C HIS A 41 2.26 1.91 22.42
N PHE A 42 3.12 0.89 22.53
CA PHE A 42 3.30 0.05 23.72
C PHE A 42 4.62 0.33 24.44
#